data_AF-A0A3D0ZIF8-F1
#
_entry.id   AF-A0A3D0ZIF8-F1
#
_cell.length_a   1.000
_cell.length_b   1.000
_cell.length_c   1.000
_cell.angle_alpha   90.00
_cell.angle_beta   90.00
_cell.angle_gamma   90.00
#
_symmetry.space_group_name_H-M   'P 1'
#
loop_
_entity.id
_entity.type
_entity.pdbx_description
1 polymer ?
#
loop_
_entity_poly.entity_id
_entity_poly.type
_entity_poly.pdbx_seq_one_letter_code
_entity_poly.pdbx_strand_id
1 'polypeptide(L)'
;LDPDLLPPPLRSARHRGGHSRRWLRAADQLSAAAAELLALAVPVDCVCCGAEDLALCVTCERQVRLLTRRPFRADEQAPALMNVDGGVILPVVAAGVYREELAQAVLSFKNHGQHQLVSDLARGLGHGIAAAVAGVDGVCLVPVPSSTGAYIKRGFSPVHLMLAELQ
;
A
#
# COMPACT_ATOMS: atom_id res chain seq x y z
N LEU A 1 34.04 -43.74 38.95
CA LEU A 1 33.86 -42.29 38.77
C LEU A 1 33.28 -42.12 37.38
N ASP A 2 31.99 -41.77 37.30
CA ASP A 2 31.20 -41.79 36.07
C ASP A 2 31.51 -40.56 35.20
N PRO A 3 32.00 -40.71 33.96
CA PRO A 3 32.33 -39.58 33.08
C PRO A 3 31.10 -38.79 32.59
N ASP A 4 29.87 -39.27 32.83
CA ASP A 4 28.63 -38.59 32.42
C ASP A 4 28.09 -37.56 33.44
N LEU A 5 28.79 -37.37 34.57
CA LEU A 5 28.41 -36.41 35.63
C LEU A 5 28.97 -34.99 35.44
N LEU A 6 29.66 -34.70 34.33
CA LEU A 6 30.24 -33.39 34.05
C LEU A 6 29.45 -32.68 32.93
N PRO A 7 28.66 -31.63 33.23
CA PRO A 7 28.02 -30.86 32.18
C PRO A 7 29.09 -30.22 31.27
N PRO A 8 28.92 -30.23 29.94
CA PRO A 8 29.85 -29.54 29.05
C PRO A 8 29.88 -28.05 29.43
N PRO A 9 31.04 -27.37 29.33
CA PRO A 9 31.15 -25.97 29.72
C PRO A 9 30.15 -25.14 28.92
N LEU A 10 29.30 -24.40 29.64
CA LEU A 10 28.38 -23.42 29.06
C LEU A 10 29.21 -22.39 28.28
N ARG A 11 29.28 -22.54 26.96
CA ARG A 11 29.82 -21.50 26.09
C ARG A 11 28.85 -20.33 26.16
N SER A 12 29.29 -19.22 26.75
CA SER A 12 28.52 -17.97 26.72
C SER A 12 28.13 -17.66 25.28
N ALA A 13 26.87 -17.26 25.09
CA ALA A 13 26.38 -16.84 23.78
C ALA A 13 27.32 -15.73 23.28
N ARG A 14 28.09 -16.02 22.24
CA ARG A 14 28.87 -14.99 21.54
C ARG A 14 27.83 -14.01 21.02
N HIS A 15 27.71 -12.85 21.67
CA HIS A 15 26.88 -11.75 21.21
C HIS A 15 27.25 -11.49 19.73
N ARG A 16 26.36 -11.92 18.84
CA ARG A 16 26.48 -11.74 17.39
C ARG A 16 26.72 -10.24 17.16
N GLY A 17 27.88 -9.93 16.58
CA GLY A 17 28.60 -8.67 16.76
C GLY A 17 27.77 -7.39 16.65
N GLY A 18 27.92 -6.50 17.64
CA GLY A 18 27.31 -5.16 17.63
C GLY A 18 27.74 -4.26 16.47
N HIS A 19 28.78 -4.67 15.71
CA HIS A 19 29.25 -3.98 14.52
C HIS A 19 28.16 -3.94 13.43
N SER A 20 27.49 -5.06 13.14
CA SER A 20 26.45 -5.11 12.09
C SER A 20 25.27 -4.17 12.40
N ARG A 21 24.90 -4.02 13.67
CA ARG A 21 23.84 -3.10 14.11
C ARG A 21 24.23 -1.63 13.95
N ARG A 22 25.52 -1.28 14.09
CA ARG A 22 26.01 0.10 13.88
C ARG A 22 26.07 0.44 12.40
N TRP A 23 26.54 -0.48 11.55
CA TRP A 23 26.55 -0.27 10.10
C TRP A 23 25.15 -0.18 9.52
N LEU A 24 24.22 -1.04 9.96
CA LEU A 24 22.83 -0.97 9.53
C LEU A 24 22.17 0.36 9.96
N ARG A 25 22.40 0.82 11.19
CA ARG A 25 21.92 2.13 11.65
C ARG A 25 22.57 3.30 10.92
N ALA A 26 23.86 3.22 10.65
CA ALA A 26 24.55 4.24 9.86
C ALA A 26 24.03 4.26 8.44
N ALA A 27 23.74 3.11 7.83
CA ALA A 27 23.13 3.00 6.51
C ALA A 27 21.71 3.58 6.47
N ASP A 28 20.87 3.31 7.49
CA ASP A 28 19.55 3.95 7.64
C ASP A 28 19.64 5.46 7.82
N GLN A 29 20.61 5.94 8.60
CA GLN A 29 20.81 7.39 8.78
C GLN A 29 21.34 8.04 7.50
N LEU A 30 22.21 7.35 6.76
CA LEU A 30 22.72 7.83 5.48
C LEU A 30 21.62 7.84 4.41
N SER A 31 20.73 6.85 4.40
CA SER A 31 19.60 6.80 3.45
C SER A 31 18.57 7.89 3.76
N ALA A 32 18.27 8.13 5.04
CA ALA A 32 17.42 9.23 5.47
C ALA A 32 18.03 10.60 5.10
N ALA A 33 19.32 10.82 5.41
CA ALA A 33 20.01 12.07 5.06
C ALA A 33 20.13 12.27 3.55
N ALA A 34 20.37 11.20 2.78
CA ALA A 34 20.39 11.26 1.32
C ALA A 34 19.00 11.58 0.76
N ALA A 35 17.93 11.06 1.34
CA ALA A 35 16.56 11.40 0.97
C ALA A 35 16.24 12.88 1.23
N GLU A 36 16.68 13.44 2.36
CA GLU A 36 16.55 14.88 2.66
C GLU A 36 17.32 15.75 1.65
N LEU A 37 18.57 15.37 1.32
CA LEU A 37 19.38 16.07 0.31
C LEU A 37 18.78 15.98 -1.10
N LEU A 38 18.18 14.85 -1.45
CA LEU A 38 17.49 14.68 -2.73
C LEU A 38 16.19 15.47 -2.79
N ALA A 39 15.44 15.56 -1.68
CA ALA A 39 14.24 16.38 -1.58
C ALA A 39 14.54 17.86 -1.83
N LEU A 40 15.72 18.33 -1.40
CA LEU A 40 16.19 19.69 -1.66
C LEU A 40 16.57 19.94 -3.13
N ALA A 41 16.98 18.89 -3.85
CA ALA A 41 17.40 18.98 -5.25
C ALA A 41 16.26 18.73 -6.26
N VAL A 42 15.24 17.94 -5.86
CA VAL A 42 14.03 17.64 -6.63
C VAL A 42 12.85 17.76 -5.66
N PRO A 43 12.25 18.96 -5.52
CA PRO A 43 11.09 19.13 -4.64
C PRO A 43 9.99 18.17 -5.11
N VAL A 44 9.48 17.38 -4.17
CA VAL A 44 8.33 16.52 -4.40
C VAL A 44 7.12 17.28 -3.94
N ASP A 45 6.31 17.74 -4.88
CA ASP A 45 5.06 18.39 -4.57
C ASP A 45 3.96 17.36 -4.31
N CYS A 46 3.07 17.69 -3.38
CA CYS A 46 1.88 16.93 -3.11
C CYS A 46 1.06 16.79 -4.39
N VAL A 47 0.79 15.56 -4.80
CA VAL A 47 0.09 15.28 -6.08
C VAL A 47 -1.33 15.82 -6.16
N CYS A 48 -1.90 16.23 -5.02
CA CYS A 48 -3.23 16.78 -4.94
C CYS A 48 -3.23 18.30 -4.89
N CYS A 49 -2.49 18.90 -3.95
CA CYS A 49 -2.55 20.34 -3.68
C CYS A 49 -1.28 21.13 -4.02
N GLY A 50 -0.19 20.47 -4.40
CA GLY A 50 1.09 21.12 -4.71
C GLY A 50 1.89 21.61 -3.51
N ALA A 51 1.53 21.22 -2.28
CA ALA A 51 2.35 21.52 -1.10
C ALA A 51 3.71 20.81 -1.19
N GLU A 52 4.78 21.51 -0.79
CA GLU A 52 6.16 21.05 -0.93
C GLU A 52 6.50 19.86 -0.01
N ASP A 53 7.61 19.19 -0.32
CA ASP A 53 8.31 18.16 0.46
C ASP A 53 7.61 16.80 0.70
N LEU A 54 6.38 16.61 0.24
CA LEU A 54 5.62 15.36 0.46
C LEU A 54 4.83 14.96 -0.80
N ALA A 55 4.94 13.69 -1.22
CA ALA A 55 4.13 13.19 -2.34
C ALA A 55 2.62 13.25 -2.05
N LEU A 56 2.25 13.12 -0.76
CA LEU A 56 0.91 13.39 -0.26
C LEU A 56 1.02 14.07 1.11
N CYS A 57 0.61 15.34 1.18
CA CYS A 57 0.63 16.05 2.45
C CYS A 57 -0.45 15.52 3.40
N VAL A 58 -0.26 15.72 4.71
CA VAL A 58 -1.16 15.23 5.78
C VAL A 58 -2.63 15.66 5.56
N THR A 59 -2.86 16.85 5.00
CA THR A 59 -4.21 17.34 4.69
C THR A 59 -4.87 16.51 3.58
N CYS A 60 -4.17 16.29 2.46
CA CYS A 60 -4.70 15.51 1.35
C CYS A 60 -4.78 14.02 1.68
N GLU A 61 -3.82 13.50 2.45
CA GLU A 61 -3.88 12.16 3.06
C GLU A 61 -5.18 11.99 3.86
N ARG A 62 -5.51 12.96 4.72
CA ARG A 62 -6.77 12.93 5.48
C ARG A 62 -8.00 12.92 4.56
N GLN A 63 -8.00 13.68 3.47
CA GLN A 63 -9.11 13.68 2.51
C GLN A 63 -9.25 12.33 1.80
N VAL A 64 -8.15 11.76 1.30
CA VAL A 64 -8.14 10.41 0.70
C VAL A 64 -8.71 9.38 1.69
N ARG A 65 -8.30 9.48 2.95
CA ARG A 65 -8.80 8.60 4.03
C ARG A 65 -10.28 8.79 4.34
N LEU A 66 -10.80 10.01 4.25
CA LEU A 66 -12.23 10.30 4.42
C LEU A 66 -13.04 9.77 3.23
N LEU A 67 -12.55 9.99 2.00
CA LEU A 67 -13.17 9.51 0.76
C LEU A 67 -13.22 7.98 0.66
N THR A 68 -12.28 7.29 1.31
CA THR A 68 -12.19 5.82 1.34
C THR A 68 -12.64 5.20 2.67
N ARG A 69 -13.26 5.99 3.56
CA ARG A 69 -13.70 5.51 4.88
C ARG A 69 -14.91 4.57 4.79
N ARG A 70 -15.76 4.76 3.79
CA ARG A 70 -17.03 4.05 3.64
C ARG A 70 -17.13 3.48 2.22
N PRO A 71 -16.68 2.24 2.01
CA PRO A 71 -16.96 1.52 0.78
C PRO A 71 -18.47 1.43 0.54
N PHE A 72 -18.87 1.38 -0.73
CA PHE A 72 -20.28 1.34 -1.12
C PHE A 72 -20.50 0.43 -2.33
N ARG A 73 -21.75 0.00 -2.50
CA ARG A 73 -22.22 -0.75 -3.68
C ARG A 73 -22.27 0.19 -4.88
N ALA A 74 -21.25 0.08 -5.74
CA ALA A 74 -21.14 0.91 -6.93
C ALA A 74 -22.04 0.41 -8.06
N ASP A 75 -22.42 -0.87 -8.03
CA ASP A 75 -23.37 -1.46 -8.97
C ASP A 75 -24.74 -0.74 -8.96
N GLU A 76 -25.22 -0.33 -7.78
CA GLU A 76 -26.49 0.40 -7.62
C GLU A 76 -26.47 1.78 -8.31
N GLN A 77 -25.28 2.34 -8.54
CA GLN A 77 -25.09 3.66 -9.16
C GLN A 77 -24.60 3.55 -10.61
N ALA A 78 -24.52 2.34 -11.16
CA ALA A 78 -23.99 2.07 -12.49
C ALA A 78 -25.05 1.33 -13.33
N PRO A 79 -25.86 2.04 -14.13
CA PRO A 79 -26.92 1.42 -14.94
C PRO A 79 -26.43 0.29 -15.86
N ALA A 80 -25.17 0.37 -16.32
CA ALA A 80 -24.56 -0.67 -17.14
C ALA A 80 -24.32 -2.01 -16.42
N LEU A 81 -24.39 -2.03 -15.08
CA LEU A 81 -24.24 -3.22 -14.24
C LEU A 81 -25.58 -3.75 -13.74
N MET A 82 -26.69 -3.21 -14.24
CA MET A 82 -28.05 -3.59 -13.89
C MET A 82 -28.78 -4.20 -15.08
N ASN A 83 -29.59 -5.23 -14.82
CA ASN A 83 -30.51 -5.79 -15.80
C ASN A 83 -31.74 -4.88 -15.96
N VAL A 84 -32.50 -5.06 -17.04
CA VAL A 84 -33.74 -4.34 -17.35
C VAL A 84 -34.77 -4.47 -16.22
N ASP A 85 -34.79 -5.61 -15.52
CA ASP A 85 -35.69 -5.88 -14.41
C ASP A 85 -35.20 -5.33 -13.05
N GLY A 86 -34.09 -4.58 -13.03
CA GLY A 86 -33.52 -3.99 -11.81
C GLY A 86 -32.63 -4.92 -10.98
N GLY A 87 -32.32 -6.12 -11.48
CA GLY A 87 -31.35 -7.03 -10.84
C GLY A 87 -29.89 -6.64 -11.13
N VAL A 88 -28.97 -6.94 -10.20
CA VAL A 88 -27.54 -6.69 -10.38
C VAL A 88 -26.92 -7.76 -11.28
N ILE A 89 -26.26 -7.35 -12.37
CA ILE A 89 -25.53 -8.25 -13.29
C ILE A 89 -24.19 -8.66 -12.67
N LEU A 90 -23.48 -7.68 -12.12
CA LEU A 90 -22.16 -7.88 -11.51
C LEU A 90 -22.08 -7.06 -10.22
N PRO A 91 -22.00 -7.70 -9.03
CA PRO A 91 -21.81 -7.00 -7.78
C PRO A 91 -20.46 -6.27 -7.79
N VAL A 92 -20.47 -4.97 -7.49
CA VAL A 92 -19.24 -4.17 -7.48
C VAL A 92 -19.22 -3.29 -6.23
N VAL A 93 -18.18 -3.45 -5.41
CA VAL A 93 -17.91 -2.55 -4.29
C VAL A 93 -16.80 -1.59 -4.68
N ALA A 94 -17.04 -0.30 -4.51
CA ALA A 94 -16.01 0.72 -4.60
C ALA A 94 -15.52 1.09 -3.20
N ALA A 95 -14.20 1.19 -3.03
CA ALA A 95 -13.58 1.64 -1.78
C ALA A 95 -13.92 3.10 -1.42
N GLY A 96 -14.19 3.93 -2.42
CA GLY A 96 -14.52 5.34 -2.29
C GLY A 96 -14.98 5.93 -3.62
N VAL A 97 -15.58 7.12 -3.58
CA VAL A 97 -16.04 7.80 -4.80
C VAL A 97 -14.83 8.39 -5.52
N TYR A 98 -14.64 8.04 -6.78
CA TYR A 98 -13.52 8.52 -7.59
C TYR A 98 -13.68 10.01 -7.95
N ARG A 99 -13.19 10.88 -7.07
CA ARG A 99 -13.19 12.34 -7.23
C ARG A 99 -12.05 12.98 -6.43
N GLU A 100 -11.83 14.27 -6.66
CA GLU A 100 -10.97 15.14 -5.82
C GLU A 100 -9.59 14.51 -5.55
N GLU A 101 -9.11 14.52 -4.30
CA GLU A 101 -7.80 14.00 -3.92
C GLU A 101 -7.68 12.49 -4.18
N LEU A 102 -8.76 11.71 -4.04
CA LEU A 102 -8.71 10.27 -4.33
C LEU A 102 -8.43 10.01 -5.81
N ALA A 103 -9.09 10.75 -6.71
CA ALA A 103 -8.84 10.60 -8.14
C ALA A 103 -7.40 10.97 -8.51
N GLN A 104 -6.90 12.09 -7.96
CA GLN A 104 -5.52 12.53 -8.20
C GLN A 104 -4.50 11.54 -7.63
N ALA A 105 -4.68 11.07 -6.40
CA ALA A 105 -3.81 10.08 -5.79
C ALA A 105 -3.78 8.77 -6.60
N VAL A 106 -4.93 8.26 -7.05
CA VAL A 106 -5.00 7.03 -7.85
C VAL A 106 -4.31 7.21 -9.21
N LEU A 107 -4.53 8.33 -9.89
CA LEU A 107 -3.89 8.60 -11.18
C LEU A 107 -2.38 8.77 -11.04
N SER A 108 -1.94 9.52 -10.04
CA SER A 108 -0.51 9.75 -9.78
C SER A 108 0.18 8.46 -9.38
N PHE A 109 -0.44 7.64 -8.53
CA PHE A 109 0.07 6.31 -8.20
C PHE A 109 0.18 5.42 -9.44
N LYS A 110 -0.87 5.35 -10.26
CA LYS A 110 -0.89 4.53 -11.49
C LYS A 110 0.14 4.96 -12.53
N ASN A 111 0.44 6.25 -12.64
CA ASN A 111 1.32 6.77 -13.70
C ASN A 111 2.78 6.92 -13.25
N HIS A 112 3.00 7.25 -11.98
CA HIS A 112 4.32 7.65 -11.47
C HIS A 112 4.87 6.72 -10.39
N GLY A 113 4.12 5.70 -9.95
CA GLY A 113 4.64 4.66 -9.05
C GLY A 113 5.07 5.20 -7.69
N GLN A 114 4.38 6.21 -7.17
CA GLN A 114 4.72 6.83 -5.90
C GLN A 114 4.47 5.87 -4.75
N HIS A 115 5.54 5.25 -4.25
CA HIS A 115 5.49 4.28 -3.15
C HIS A 115 4.86 4.88 -1.88
N GLN A 116 5.00 6.19 -1.68
CA GLN A 116 4.40 6.90 -0.55
C GLN A 116 2.86 6.86 -0.57
N LEU A 117 2.24 6.72 -1.74
CA LEU A 117 0.77 6.59 -1.87
C LEU A 117 0.27 5.15 -1.62
N VAL A 118 1.16 4.16 -1.61
CA VAL A 118 0.77 2.75 -1.56
C VAL A 118 0.02 2.45 -0.27
N SER A 119 0.51 2.92 0.88
CA SER A 119 -0.10 2.63 2.18
C SER A 119 -1.52 3.21 2.32
N ASP A 120 -1.72 4.46 1.90
CA ASP A 120 -3.04 5.10 1.98
C ASP A 120 -4.06 4.49 1.03
N LEU A 121 -3.64 4.17 -0.20
CA LEU A 121 -4.50 3.52 -1.19
C LEU A 121 -4.76 2.04 -0.84
N ALA A 122 -3.76 1.33 -0.32
CA ALA A 122 -3.90 -0.04 0.17
C ALA A 122 -4.92 -0.11 1.31
N ARG A 123 -4.90 0.82 2.26
CA ARG A 123 -5.89 0.86 3.34
C ARG A 123 -7.32 1.05 2.81
N GLY A 124 -7.50 1.95 1.83
CA GLY A 124 -8.78 2.10 1.15
C GLY A 124 -9.21 0.80 0.44
N LEU A 125 -8.29 0.14 -0.26
CA LEU A 125 -8.53 -1.16 -0.89
C LEU A 125 -8.94 -2.22 0.13
N GLY A 126 -8.26 -2.28 1.28
CA GLY A 126 -8.57 -3.20 2.38
C GLY A 126 -9.99 -3.01 2.91
N HIS A 127 -10.44 -1.76 3.09
CA HIS A 127 -11.84 -1.50 3.45
C HIS A 127 -12.80 -2.01 2.36
N GLY A 128 -12.49 -1.76 1.08
CA GLY A 128 -13.29 -2.23 -0.05
C GLY A 128 -13.41 -3.75 -0.10
N ILE A 129 -12.29 -4.47 0.09
CA ILE A 129 -12.26 -5.93 0.16
C ILE A 129 -13.11 -6.42 1.33
N ALA A 130 -12.91 -5.87 2.54
CA ALA A 130 -13.66 -6.25 3.72
C ALA A 130 -15.18 -6.06 3.54
N ALA A 131 -15.59 -4.97 2.90
CA ALA A 131 -17.00 -4.72 2.58
C ALA A 131 -17.54 -5.68 1.50
N ALA A 132 -16.72 -6.06 0.51
CA ALA A 132 -17.12 -6.98 -0.56
C ALA A 132 -17.31 -8.42 -0.08
N VAL A 133 -16.56 -8.83 0.95
CA VAL A 133 -16.55 -10.21 1.44
C VAL A 133 -17.30 -10.39 2.76
N ALA A 134 -17.98 -9.35 3.24
CA ALA A 134 -18.71 -9.39 4.49
C ALA A 134 -19.76 -10.53 4.47
N GLY A 135 -19.63 -11.49 5.40
CA GLY A 135 -20.53 -12.65 5.50
C GLY A 135 -20.23 -13.78 4.51
N VAL A 136 -19.08 -13.75 3.83
CA VAL A 136 -18.63 -14.82 2.93
C VAL A 136 -17.38 -15.47 3.51
N ASP A 137 -17.44 -16.79 3.73
CA ASP A 137 -16.29 -17.59 4.16
C ASP A 137 -15.56 -18.21 2.96
N GLY A 138 -14.27 -18.52 3.13
CA GLY A 138 -13.50 -19.26 2.12
C GLY A 138 -13.18 -18.46 0.85
N VAL A 139 -12.89 -17.17 0.99
CA VAL A 139 -12.63 -16.26 -0.13
C VAL A 139 -11.22 -16.44 -0.69
N CYS A 140 -11.11 -16.49 -2.02
CA CYS A 140 -9.85 -16.35 -2.74
C CYS A 140 -9.79 -14.99 -3.44
N LEU A 141 -8.78 -14.17 -3.12
CA LEU A 141 -8.54 -12.89 -3.78
C LEU A 141 -7.73 -13.10 -5.06
N VAL A 142 -8.34 -12.78 -6.20
CA VAL A 142 -7.69 -12.86 -7.52
C VAL A 142 -7.52 -11.43 -8.08
N PRO A 143 -6.31 -10.86 -8.08
CA PRO A 143 -6.09 -9.55 -8.67
C PRO A 143 -6.25 -9.59 -10.18
N VAL A 144 -6.90 -8.58 -10.75
CA VAL A 144 -6.97 -8.43 -12.21
C VAL A 144 -5.55 -8.25 -12.75
N PRO A 145 -5.10 -9.08 -13.72
CA PRO A 145 -3.74 -9.00 -14.23
C PRO A 145 -3.52 -7.64 -14.92
N SER A 146 -2.36 -7.04 -14.68
CA SER A 146 -1.93 -5.89 -15.48
C SER A 146 -1.58 -6.39 -16.88
N SER A 147 -2.06 -5.70 -17.91
CA SER A 147 -1.63 -6.02 -19.27
C SER A 147 -0.12 -5.81 -19.43
N THR A 148 0.51 -6.60 -20.29
CA THR A 148 1.96 -6.56 -20.53
C THR A 148 2.43 -5.17 -20.93
N GLY A 149 1.72 -4.48 -21.84
CA GLY A 149 2.07 -3.12 -22.25
C GLY A 149 1.97 -2.10 -21.12
N ALA A 150 0.96 -2.24 -20.25
CA ALA A 150 0.79 -1.37 -19.10
C ALA A 150 1.86 -1.61 -18.01
N TYR A 151 2.28 -2.87 -17.84
CA TYR A 151 3.38 -3.25 -16.95
C TYR A 151 4.71 -2.74 -17.48
N ILE A 152 5.03 -2.94 -18.76
CA ILE A 152 6.28 -2.44 -19.37
C ILE A 152 6.37 -0.92 -19.28
N LYS A 153 5.27 -0.20 -19.56
CA LYS A 153 5.24 1.27 -19.51
C LYS A 153 5.50 1.83 -18.10
N ARG A 154 5.00 1.15 -17.06
CA ARG A 154 5.07 1.63 -15.67
C ARG A 154 6.24 1.04 -14.88
N GLY A 155 6.64 -0.19 -15.21
CA GLY A 155 7.60 -0.99 -14.45
C GLY A 155 7.01 -1.73 -13.24
N PHE A 156 5.70 -1.62 -12.96
CA PHE A 156 5.08 -2.24 -11.78
C PHE A 156 3.57 -2.53 -11.97
N SER A 157 2.99 -3.32 -11.05
CA SER A 157 1.55 -3.58 -10.96
C SER A 157 0.95 -2.89 -9.71
N PRO A 158 0.09 -1.87 -9.86
CA PRO A 158 -0.49 -1.13 -8.74
C PRO A 158 -1.21 -2.03 -7.72
N VAL A 159 -2.02 -2.98 -8.22
CA VAL A 159 -2.84 -3.85 -7.37
C VAL A 159 -1.97 -4.79 -6.53
N HIS A 160 -0.94 -5.39 -7.13
CA HIS A 160 -0.06 -6.31 -6.38
C HIS A 160 0.73 -5.56 -5.29
N LEU A 161 1.17 -4.33 -5.57
CA LEU A 161 1.84 -3.50 -4.54
C LEU A 161 0.90 -3.18 -3.38
N MET A 162 -0.34 -2.77 -3.66
CA MET A 162 -1.32 -2.49 -2.60
C MET A 162 -1.68 -3.75 -1.81
N LEU A 163 -1.80 -4.91 -2.46
CA LEU A 163 -2.09 -6.17 -1.76
C LEU A 163 -0.92 -6.63 -0.88
N ALA A 164 0.33 -6.40 -1.29
CA ALA A 164 1.50 -6.73 -0.47
C ALA A 164 1.54 -5.92 0.85
N GLU A 165 1.00 -4.71 0.85
CA GLU A 165 0.92 -3.82 2.04
C GLU A 165 -0.24 -4.20 2.99
N LEU A 166 -1.17 -5.05 2.54
CA LEU A 166 -2.30 -5.53 3.34
C LEU A 166 -2.00 -6.81 4.14
N GLN A 167 -0.80 -7.37 4.00
CA GLN A 167 -0.36 -8.61 4.66
C GLN A 167 0.30 -8.33 6.01
#